data_AF-A0A7C1RUN2-F1
#
_entry.id   AF-A0A7C1RUN2-F1
#
_cell.length_a   1.000
_cell.length_b   1.000
_cell.length_c   1.000
_cell.angle_alpha   90.00
_cell.angle_beta   90.00
_cell.angle_gamma   90.00
#
_symmetry.space_group_name_H-M   'P 1'
#
loop_
_entity.id
_entity.type
_entity.pdbx_description
1 polymer ?
#
loop_
_entity_poly.entity_id
_entity_poly.type
_entity_poly.pdbx_seq_one_letter_code
_entity_poly.pdbx_strand_id
1 'polypeptide(L)' 'MVRKHDIAIRFGGEEFIIILPRTDKLNGTIFAEKLLRAIKLYTFGN' A
#
# COMPACT_ATOMS: atom_id res chain seq x y z
N MET A 1 -7.60 -3.72 2.64
CA MET A 1 -7.66 -2.72 1.54
C MET A 1 -6.90 -3.15 0.29
N VAL A 2 -6.24 -4.31 0.30
CA VAL A 2 -5.50 -4.90 -0.83
C VAL A 2 -6.40 -5.98 -1.46
N ARG A 3 -6.57 -5.99 -2.79
CA ARG A 3 -7.38 -7.00 -3.48
C ARG A 3 -6.63 -8.33 -3.49
N LYS A 4 -7.32 -9.45 -3.72
CA LYS A 4 -6.71 -10.79 -3.74
C LYS A 4 -5.56 -10.94 -4.77
N HIS A 5 -5.56 -10.11 -5.83
CA HIS A 5 -4.53 -10.11 -6.88
C HIS A 5 -3.44 -9.04 -6.69
N ASP A 6 -3.58 -8.15 -5.71
CA ASP A 6 -2.55 -7.17 -5.41
C ASP A 6 -1.46 -7.84 -4.58
N ILE A 7 -0.20 -7.45 -4.81
CA ILE A 7 0.96 -8.10 -4.22
C ILE A 7 1.68 -7.08 -3.34
N ALA A 8 1.82 -7.37 -2.06
CA ALA A 8 2.63 -6.58 -1.13
C ALA A 8 3.94 -7.32 -0.82
N ILE A 9 5.06 -6.64 -0.99
CA ILE A 9 6.41 -7.21 -0.88
C ILE A 9 7.21 -6.35 0.10
N ARG A 10 7.91 -6.98 1.04
CA ARG A 10 8.98 -6.32 1.79
C ARG A 10 10.25 -6.38 0.95
N PHE A 11 10.70 -5.22 0.48
CA PHE A 11 11.82 -5.15 -0.45
C PHE A 11 13.16 -5.29 0.28
N GLY A 12 13.32 -4.60 1.40
CA GLY A 12 14.50 -4.68 2.26
C GLY A 12 14.35 -3.77 3.47
N GLY A 13 14.94 -4.11 4.61
CA GLY A 13 14.87 -3.27 5.82
C GLY A 13 13.43 -2.84 6.16
N GLU A 14 13.17 -1.54 6.03
CA GLU A 14 11.87 -0.88 6.27
C GLU A 14 11.13 -0.46 4.97
N GLU A 15 11.59 -0.95 3.82
CA GLU A 15 11.03 -0.63 2.51
C GLU A 15 10.03 -1.68 2.03
N PHE A 16 8.92 -1.19 1.46
CA PHE A 16 7.83 -2.02 0.97
C PHE A 16 7.41 -1.59 -0.44
N ILE A 17 7.10 -2.57 -1.29
CA ILE A 17 6.58 -2.39 -2.64
C ILE A 17 5.20 -3.02 -2.71
N ILE A 18 4.24 -2.31 -3.33
CA ILE A 18 2.92 -2.85 -3.63
C ILE A 18 2.70 -2.80 -5.15
N ILE A 19 2.43 -3.96 -5.74
CA ILE A 19 2.08 -4.09 -7.15
C ILE A 19 0.56 -4.20 -7.25
N LEU A 20 -0.05 -3.33 -8.06
CA LEU A 20 -1.49 -3.27 -8.31
C LEU A 20 -1.76 -3.64 -9.78
N PRO A 21 -1.94 -4.93 -10.13
CA PRO A 21 -2.21 -5.33 -11.51
C PRO A 21 -3.46 -4.65 -12.06
N ARG A 22 -3.44 -4.34 -13.36
CA ARG A 22 -4.59 -3.74 -14.09
C ARG A 22 -5.13 -2.46 -13.44
N THR A 23 -4.26 -1.72 -12.75
CA THR A 23 -4.62 -0.46 -12.09
C THR A 23 -3.90 0.67 -12.82
N ASP A 24 -4.67 1.66 -13.27
CA ASP A 24 -4.11 2.85 -13.90
C ASP A 24 -3.48 3.79 -12.86
N LYS A 25 -2.79 4.82 -13.36
CA LYS A 25 -2.09 5.79 -12.52
C LYS A 25 -3.01 6.52 -11.54
N LEU A 26 -4.21 6.92 -11.95
CA LEU A 26 -5.13 7.68 -11.11
C LEU A 26 -5.60 6.82 -9.94
N ASN A 27 -6.05 5.60 -10.23
CA ASN A 27 -6.52 4.65 -9.22
C ASN A 27 -5.37 4.19 -8.30
N GLY A 28 -4.15 4.06 -8.83
CA GLY A 28 -2.95 3.78 -8.04
C GLY A 28 -2.63 4.90 -7.06
N THR A 29 -2.71 6.17 -7.48
CA THR A 29 -2.53 7.34 -6.60
C THR A 29 -3.58 7.38 -5.49
N ILE A 30 -4.86 7.16 -5.82
CA ILE A 30 -5.95 7.12 -4.84
C ILE A 30 -5.70 6.00 -3.81
N PHE A 31 -5.23 4.84 -4.26
CA PHE A 31 -4.86 3.75 -3.35
C PHE A 31 -3.72 4.15 -2.42
N ALA A 32 -2.66 4.77 -2.95
CA ALA A 32 -1.51 5.21 -2.16
C ALA A 32 -1.89 6.23 -1.09
N GLU A 33 -2.74 7.21 -1.43
CA GLU A 33 -3.24 8.20 -0.47
C GLU A 33 -4.06 7.56 0.66
N LYS A 34 -4.94 6.62 0.32
CA LYS A 34 -5.73 5.88 1.31
C LYS A 34 -4.82 5.07 2.23
N LEU A 35 -3.80 4.41 1.68
CA LEU A 35 -2.83 3.62 2.44
C LEU A 35 -2.06 4.52 3.41
N LEU A 36 -1.59 5.67 2.93
CA LEU A 36 -0.89 6.66 3.77
C LEU A 36 -1.77 7.13 4.94
N ARG A 37 -3.04 7.43 4.69
CA ARG A 37 -3.99 7.80 5.77
C ARG A 37 -4.16 6.68 6.78
N ALA A 38 -4.33 5.44 6.31
CA ALA A 38 -4.47 4.29 7.20
C ALA A 38 -3.24 4.07 8.08
N ILE A 39 -2.04 4.18 7.52
CA ILE A 39 -0.77 4.06 8.26
C ILE A 39 -0.67 5.17 9.32
N LYS A 40 -0.99 6.42 8.97
CA LYS A 40 -0.93 7.56 9.91
C LYS A 40 -1.88 7.41 11.11
N LEU A 41 -3.02 6.75 10.92
CA LEU A 41 -4.00 6.51 11.98
C LEU A 41 -3.67 5.27 12.81
N TYR A 42 -2.72 4.45 12.36
CA TYR A 42 -2.31 3.24 13.05
C TYR A 42 -1.14 3.54 13.99
N THR A 43 -1.31 3.23 15.26
CA THR A 43 -0.22 3.28 16.24
C THR A 43 0.57 1.99 16.17
N PHE A 44 1.85 2.06 15.80
CA PHE A 44 2.76 0.92 15.79
C PHE A 44 3.53 0.84 17.11
N GLY A 45 3.43 -0.30 17.80
CA GLY A 45 4.08 -0.51 19.10
C GLY A 45 3.33 0.14 20.27
N ASN A 46 3.22 -0.60 21.38
CA ASN A 46 2.95 -0.03 22.70
C ASN A 46 4.28 0.30 23.36
#